data_AF-A0A1A9CLH8-F1
#
_entry.id   AF-A0A1A9CLH8-F1
#
_cell.length_a   1.000
_cell.length_b   1.000
_cell.length_c   1.000
_cell.angle_alpha   90.00
_cell.angle_beta   90.00
_cell.angle_gamma   90.00
#
_symmetry.space_group_name_H-M   'P 1'
#
loop_
_entity.id
_entity.type
_entity.pdbx_description
1 polymer ?
#
loop_
_entity_poly.entity_id
_entity_poly.type
_entity_poly.pdbx_seq_one_letter_code
_entity_poly.pdbx_strand_id
1 'polypeptide(L)' 'MARTQPTCGAPTRKGTRCARLAMVGASRCDRHRGDWSTYTVERRKARERADRRRHG' A
#
# COMPACT_ATOMS: atom_id res chain seq x y z
N MET A 1 -21.84 -10.32 5.96
CA MET A 1 -20.60 -10.13 6.74
C MET A 1 -20.06 -8.73 6.44
N ALA A 2 -20.01 -7.84 7.43
CA ALA A 2 -19.48 -6.49 7.24
C ALA A 2 -18.00 -6.58 6.85
N ARG A 3 -17.62 -5.99 5.71
CA ARG A 3 -16.23 -5.95 5.24
C ARG A 3 -15.47 -4.89 6.06
N THR A 4 -15.27 -5.15 7.36
CA THR A 4 -14.48 -4.24 8.21
C THR A 4 -13.02 -4.34 7.80
N GLN A 5 -12.45 -3.24 7.32
CA GLN A 5 -11.03 -3.16 7.00
C GLN A 5 -10.22 -3.40 8.28
N PRO A 6 -9.27 -4.36 8.30
CA PRO A 6 -8.46 -4.61 9.48
C PRO A 6 -7.59 -3.40 9.80
N THR A 7 -7.27 -3.16 11.06
CA THR A 7 -6.27 -2.14 11.44
C THR A 7 -4.87 -2.57 11.00
N CYS A 8 -4.06 -1.60 10.55
CA CYS A 8 -2.72 -1.81 10.01
C CYS A 8 -1.76 -2.53 10.97
N GLY A 9 -1.76 -2.17 12.25
CA GLY A 9 -0.97 -2.84 13.29
C GLY A 9 0.56 -2.82 13.05
N ALA A 10 1.06 -2.00 12.13
CA ALA A 10 2.49 -1.93 11.85
C ALA A 10 3.24 -1.32 13.04
N PRO A 11 4.43 -1.85 13.39
CA PRO A 11 5.29 -1.22 14.38
C PRO A 11 5.74 0.13 13.84
N THR A 12 5.48 1.18 14.61
CA THR A 12 5.96 2.53 14.30
C THR A 12 7.35 2.73 14.90
N ARG A 13 8.10 3.71 14.39
CA ARG A 13 9.42 4.10 14.94
C ARG A 13 9.37 4.54 16.40
N LYS A 14 8.18 4.84 16.93
CA LYS A 14 7.95 5.23 18.32
C LYS A 14 7.62 4.02 19.23
N GLY A 15 7.72 2.79 18.72
CA GLY A 15 7.41 1.57 19.47
C GLY A 15 5.92 1.23 19.58
N THR A 16 5.02 2.10 19.12
CA THR A 16 3.57 1.86 19.15
C THR A 16 3.07 1.18 17.87
N ARG A 17 1.88 0.58 17.92
CA ARG A 17 1.21 -0.06 16.77
C ARG A 17 0.38 0.96 15.99
N CYS A 18 0.40 0.86 14.66
CA CYS A 18 -0.40 1.73 13.82
C CYS A 18 -1.91 1.40 13.92
N ALA A 19 -2.68 2.35 14.44
CA ALA A 19 -4.15 2.25 14.57
C ALA A 19 -4.93 2.63 13.30
N ARG A 20 -4.26 3.02 12.20
CA ARG A 20 -4.95 3.34 10.94
C ARG A 20 -5.57 2.08 10.34
N LEU A 21 -6.68 2.23 9.64
CA LEU A 21 -7.25 1.17 8.82
C LEU A 21 -6.25 0.76 7.74
N ALA A 22 -6.12 -0.54 7.52
CA ALA A 22 -5.43 -1.06 6.36
C ALA A 22 -6.21 -0.71 5.10
N MET A 23 -5.51 -0.60 3.97
CA MET A 23 -6.19 -0.37 2.70
C MET A 23 -7.04 -1.60 2.33
N VAL A 24 -8.13 -1.38 1.61
CA VAL A 24 -8.96 -2.47 1.08
C VAL A 24 -8.07 -3.44 0.28
N GLY A 25 -8.07 -4.71 0.67
CA GLY A 25 -7.26 -5.76 0.04
C GLY A 25 -5.78 -5.77 0.45
N ALA A 26 -5.38 -5.02 1.47
CA ALA A 26 -4.03 -5.03 2.01
C ALA A 26 -4.03 -5.21 3.53
N SER A 27 -2.95 -5.76 4.07
CA SER A 27 -2.77 -5.94 5.53
C SER A 27 -2.24 -4.68 6.23
N ARG A 28 -1.84 -3.64 5.48
CA ARG A 28 -1.20 -2.42 6.00
C ARG A 28 -1.85 -1.15 5.44
N CYS A 29 -1.73 -0.04 6.19
CA CYS A 29 -2.19 1.27 5.74
C CYS A 29 -1.24 1.92 4.73
N ASP A 30 -1.69 3.00 4.10
CA ASP A 30 -0.97 3.80 3.10
C ASP A 30 0.48 4.13 3.47
N ARG A 31 0.72 4.45 4.76
CA ARG A 31 1.99 4.86 5.36
C ARG A 31 2.94 3.71 5.71
N HIS A 32 2.40 2.51 5.90
CA HIS A 32 3.18 1.31 6.25
C HIS A 32 3.10 0.26 5.16
N ARG A 33 2.66 0.64 3.96
CA ARG A 33 2.76 -0.22 2.80
C ARG A 33 4.26 -0.33 2.46
N GLY A 34 4.79 -1.55 2.45
CA GLY A 34 6.13 -1.78 1.91
C GLY A 34 6.14 -1.46 0.41
N ASP A 35 7.32 -1.26 -0.16
CA ASP A 35 7.51 -1.08 -1.61
C ASP A 35 6.92 -2.22 -2.46
N TRP A 36 6.71 -3.40 -1.85
CA TRP A 36 6.08 -4.58 -2.43
C TRP A 36 4.54 -4.59 -2.41
N SER A 37 3.88 -3.56 -1.86
CA SER A 37 2.41 -3.50 -1.86
C SER A 37 1.87 -3.45 -3.28
N THR A 38 0.80 -4.21 -3.56
CA THR A 38 0.13 -4.30 -4.86
C THR A 38 -0.13 -2.91 -5.46
N TYR A 39 -0.56 -1.93 -4.66
CA TYR A 39 -0.76 -0.55 -5.11
C TYR A 39 0.54 0.14 -5.58
N THR A 40 1.67 -0.09 -4.90
CA THR A 40 2.98 0.45 -5.34
C THR A 40 3.46 -0.22 -6.61
N VAL A 41 3.28 -1.55 -6.71
CA VAL A 41 3.62 -2.34 -7.90
C VAL A 41 2.79 -1.91 -9.10
N GLU A 42 1.48 -1.76 -8.94
CA GLU A 42 0.55 -1.29 -9.98
C GLU A 42 0.93 0.12 -10.46
N ARG A 43 1.25 1.03 -9.54
CA ARG A 43 1.70 2.39 -9.90
C ARG A 43 3.08 2.40 -10.56
N ARG A 44 4.01 1.52 -10.15
CA ARG A 44 5.31 1.36 -10.82
C ARG A 44 5.11 0.86 -12.26
N LYS A 45 4.31 -0.19 -12.43
CA LYS A 45 3.93 -0.70 -13.76
C LYS A 45 3.22 0.35 -14.60
N ALA A 46 2.34 1.15 -14.02
CA ALA A 46 1.67 2.25 -14.72
C ALA A 46 2.68 3.29 -15.21
N ARG A 47 3.66 3.66 -14.37
CA ARG A 47 4.75 4.57 -14.75
C ARG A 47 5.63 3.98 -15.85
N GLU A 48 5.99 2.71 -15.77
CA GLU A 48 6.77 2.00 -16.80
C GLU A 48 6.00 1.91 -18.13
N ARG A 49 4.69 1.68 -18.10
CA ARG A 49 3.86 1.71 -19.33
C ARG A 49 3.76 3.12 -19.93
N ALA A 50 3.67 4.16 -19.09
CA ALA A 50 3.63 5.55 -19.55
C ALA A 50 4.97 5.95 -20.19
N ASP A 51 6.08 5.58 -19.57
CA ASP A 51 7.44 5.79 -20.09
C ASP A 51 7.65 5.09 -21.44
N ARG A 52 7.25 3.81 -21.56
CA ARG A 52 7.34 3.06 -22.82
C ARG A 52 6.50 3.66 -23.94
N ARG A 53 5.36 4.30 -23.63
CA ARG A 53 4.55 5.02 -24.63
C ARG A 53 5.17 6.33 -25.08
N ARG A 54 6.04 6.92 -24.26
CA ARG A 54 6.70 8.21 -24.54
C ARG A 54 8.00 8.02 -25.34
N HIS A 55 8.66 6.89 -25.16
CA HIS A 55 9.96 6.58 -25.76
C HIS A 55 9.91 5.50 -26.86
N GLY A 56 8.72 5.00 -27.20
CA GLY A 56 8.49 4.03 -28.26
C GLY A 56 7.85 4.64 -29.49
#